data_AF-A0A1I6XQL3-F1
#
_entry.id   AF-A0A1I6XQL3-F1
#
_cell.length_a   1.000
_cell.length_b   1.000
_cell.length_c   1.000
_cell.angle_alpha   90.00
_cell.angle_beta   90.00
_cell.angle_gamma   90.00
#
_symmetry.space_group_name_H-M   'P 1'
#
loop_
_entity.id
_entity.type
_entity.pdbx_description
1 polymer ?
#
loop_
_entity_poly.entity_id
_entity_poly.type
_entity_poly.pdbx_seq_one_letter_code
_entity_poly.pdbx_strand_id
1 'polypeptide(L)'
;MKLWRSVMKLPQPLKSCLVAYLIVFVVAFVSIPASAVFSQGKASPVTFWGMGTLGVVVIVLGVMLATNFRGSAGAYVSLLKDYKPMGVDYSKSFLANPKFVRIFGAMFAIVGVWFIVVSTFMASRLS
;
A
#
# COMPACT_ATOMS: atom_id res chain seq x y z
N MET A 1 -2.66 17.46 -9.78
CA MET A 1 -1.55 17.25 -10.75
C MET A 1 -0.14 17.18 -10.13
N LYS A 2 0.20 17.94 -9.06
CA LYS A 2 1.55 17.94 -8.46
C LYS A 2 1.97 16.56 -7.89
N LEU A 3 1.06 15.86 -7.19
CA LEU A 3 1.34 14.54 -6.61
C LEU A 3 1.68 13.48 -7.67
N TRP A 4 0.94 13.42 -8.77
CA TRP A 4 1.21 12.49 -9.88
C TRP A 4 2.60 12.71 -10.48
N ARG A 5 3.01 13.97 -10.67
CA ARG A 5 4.36 14.30 -11.14
C ARG A 5 5.45 13.89 -10.15
N SER A 6 5.20 13.97 -8.84
CA SER A 6 6.14 13.51 -7.82
C SER A 6 6.25 11.99 -7.78
N VAL A 7 5.12 11.27 -7.89
CA VAL A 7 5.10 9.79 -7.96
C VAL A 7 5.85 9.28 -9.18
N MET A 8 5.75 9.97 -10.32
CA MET A 8 6.47 9.64 -11.55
C MET A 8 8.00 9.66 -11.40
N LYS A 9 8.54 10.41 -10.43
CA LYS A 9 9.98 10.50 -10.13
C LYS A 9 10.51 9.33 -9.28
N LEU A 10 9.64 8.46 -8.77
CA LEU A 10 10.07 7.32 -7.97
C LEU A 10 10.84 6.29 -8.82
N PRO A 11 11.90 5.66 -8.25
CA PRO A 11 12.67 4.64 -8.95
C PRO A 11 11.81 3.40 -9.25
N GLN A 12 12.07 2.73 -10.37
CA GLN A 12 11.50 1.39 -10.62
C GLN A 12 12.30 0.34 -9.82
N PRO A 13 11.66 -0.63 -9.14
CA PRO A 13 10.25 -1.04 -9.28
C PRO A 13 9.23 -0.37 -8.33
N LEU A 14 9.67 0.51 -7.42
CA LEU A 14 8.81 1.08 -6.37
C LEU A 14 7.57 1.76 -6.95
N LYS A 15 7.75 2.53 -8.04
CA LYS A 15 6.65 3.19 -8.75
C LYS A 15 5.57 2.20 -9.22
N SER A 16 5.99 1.10 -9.85
CA SER A 16 5.06 0.10 -10.38
C SER A 16 4.29 -0.57 -9.24
N CYS A 17 4.97 -0.89 -8.14
CA CYS A 17 4.35 -1.47 -6.96
C CYS A 17 3.35 -0.49 -6.31
N LEU A 18 3.66 0.81 -6.28
CA LEU A 18 2.77 1.84 -5.73
C LEU A 18 1.51 2.02 -6.59
N VAL A 19 1.64 1.97 -7.92
CA VAL A 19 0.48 1.99 -8.83
C VAL A 19 -0.36 0.73 -8.66
N ALA A 20 0.27 -0.44 -8.62
CA ALA A 20 -0.43 -1.70 -8.37
C ALA A 20 -1.19 -1.67 -7.03
N TYR A 21 -0.55 -1.13 -5.97
CA TYR A 21 -1.19 -0.97 -4.67
C TYR A 21 -2.44 -0.10 -4.76
N LEU A 22 -2.35 1.06 -5.42
CA LEU A 22 -3.51 1.96 -5.57
C LEU A 22 -4.65 1.29 -6.35
N ILE A 23 -4.35 0.57 -7.42
CA ILE A 23 -5.37 -0.15 -8.21
C ILE A 23 -6.05 -1.20 -7.35
N VAL A 24 -5.27 -2.08 -6.70
CA VAL A 24 -5.82 -3.16 -5.87
C VAL A 24 -6.59 -2.60 -4.67
N PHE A 25 -6.10 -1.52 -4.06
CA PHE A 25 -6.78 -0.82 -2.98
C PHE A 25 -8.14 -0.28 -3.44
N VAL A 26 -8.21 0.40 -4.59
CA VAL A 26 -9.49 0.90 -5.13
C VAL A 26 -10.44 -0.25 -5.43
N VAL A 27 -9.97 -1.34 -6.05
CA VAL A 27 -10.80 -2.51 -6.34
C VAL A 27 -11.36 -3.12 -5.06
N ALA A 28 -10.52 -3.36 -4.05
CA ALA A 28 -10.95 -3.92 -2.76
C ALA A 28 -11.85 -2.96 -1.98
N PHE A 29 -11.57 -1.66 -2.03
CA PHE A 29 -12.37 -0.65 -1.35
C PHE A 29 -13.76 -0.50 -1.97
N VAL A 30 -13.86 -0.52 -3.31
CA VAL A 30 -15.14 -0.43 -4.03
C VAL A 30 -15.94 -1.74 -3.92
N SER A 31 -15.27 -2.89 -3.80
CA SER A 31 -15.97 -4.18 -3.68
C SER A 31 -16.78 -4.30 -2.38
N ILE A 32 -16.37 -3.63 -1.30
CA ILE A 32 -17.09 -3.61 -0.01
C ILE A 32 -18.49 -3.00 -0.15
N PRO A 33 -18.67 -1.71 -0.52
CA PRO A 33 -20.00 -1.12 -0.71
C PRO A 33 -20.76 -1.78 -1.87
N ALA A 34 -20.08 -2.21 -2.93
CA ALA A 34 -20.72 -2.94 -4.02
C ALA A 34 -21.36 -4.25 -3.52
N SER A 35 -20.69 -4.99 -2.62
CA SER A 35 -21.27 -6.21 -2.03
C SER A 35 -22.46 -5.91 -1.12
N ALA A 36 -22.47 -4.76 -0.43
CA ALA A 36 -23.60 -4.33 0.38
C ALA A 36 -24.82 -3.98 -0.50
N VAL A 37 -24.61 -3.35 -1.66
CA VAL A 37 -25.69 -2.91 -2.56
C VAL A 37 -26.18 -4.02 -3.48
N PHE A 38 -25.29 -4.79 -4.10
CA PHE A 38 -25.64 -5.74 -5.16
C PHE A 38 -25.73 -7.19 -4.69
N SER A 39 -25.09 -7.54 -3.56
CA SER A 39 -24.98 -8.95 -3.11
C SER A 39 -25.82 -9.27 -1.87
N GLN A 40 -26.71 -8.36 -1.43
CA GLN A 40 -27.61 -8.55 -0.28
C GLN A 40 -26.90 -9.09 0.98
N GLY A 41 -25.69 -8.62 1.26
CA GLY A 41 -24.91 -9.03 2.43
C GLY A 41 -24.19 -10.38 2.30
N LYS A 42 -24.27 -11.07 1.15
CA LYS A 42 -23.37 -12.19 0.86
C LYS A 42 -21.99 -11.67 0.53
N ALA A 43 -20.97 -12.29 1.13
CA ALA A 43 -19.62 -11.88 0.88
C ALA A 43 -19.20 -12.21 -0.56
N SER A 44 -18.73 -11.19 -1.29
CA SER A 44 -18.29 -11.36 -2.67
C SER A 44 -16.91 -12.01 -2.71
N PRO A 45 -16.68 -13.04 -3.55
CA PRO A 45 -15.34 -13.62 -3.74
C PRO A 45 -14.29 -12.57 -4.13
N VAL A 46 -14.71 -11.51 -4.84
CA VAL A 46 -13.84 -10.39 -5.23
C VAL A 46 -13.22 -9.69 -4.02
N THR A 47 -13.95 -9.58 -2.89
CA THR A 47 -13.45 -8.91 -1.69
C THR A 47 -12.32 -9.72 -1.04
N PHE A 48 -12.41 -11.06 -1.02
CA PHE A 48 -11.36 -11.92 -0.45
C PHE A 48 -10.10 -11.94 -1.28
N TRP A 49 -10.24 -12.15 -2.60
CA TRP A 49 -9.12 -12.11 -3.52
C TRP A 49 -8.49 -10.71 -3.58
N GLY A 50 -9.30 -9.66 -3.49
CA GLY A 50 -8.85 -8.27 -3.38
C GLY A 50 -7.99 -8.04 -2.14
N MET A 51 -8.45 -8.49 -0.97
CA MET A 51 -7.67 -8.39 0.28
C MET A 51 -6.36 -9.20 0.24
N GLY A 52 -6.39 -10.42 -0.30
CA GLY A 52 -5.18 -11.25 -0.43
C GLY A 52 -4.16 -10.61 -1.37
N THR A 53 -4.62 -10.13 -2.54
CA THR A 53 -3.78 -9.42 -3.52
C THR A 53 -3.22 -8.12 -2.93
N LEU A 54 -4.02 -7.38 -2.17
CA LEU A 54 -3.57 -6.18 -1.46
C LEU A 54 -2.43 -6.54 -0.52
N GLY A 55 -2.59 -7.61 0.26
CA GLY A 55 -1.57 -8.12 1.17
C GLY A 55 -0.24 -8.41 0.47
N VAL A 56 -0.28 -9.10 -0.69
CA VAL A 56 0.94 -9.39 -1.48
C VAL A 56 1.63 -8.11 -1.94
N VAL A 57 0.89 -7.16 -2.51
CA VAL A 57 1.48 -5.90 -3.00
C VAL A 57 2.06 -5.06 -1.86
N VAL A 58 1.37 -5.04 -0.71
CA VAL A 58 1.81 -4.36 0.52
C VAL A 58 3.09 -4.99 1.07
N ILE A 59 3.22 -6.32 1.05
CA ILE A 59 4.46 -7.02 1.44
C ILE A 59 5.60 -6.59 0.54
N VAL A 60 5.42 -6.65 -0.79
CA VAL A 60 6.47 -6.29 -1.74
C VAL A 60 6.91 -4.84 -1.54
N LEU A 61 5.97 -3.90 -1.43
CA LEU A 61 6.28 -2.50 -1.12
C LEU A 61 7.01 -2.34 0.22
N GLY A 62 6.51 -3.00 1.26
CA GLY A 62 7.08 -2.95 2.59
C GLY A 62 8.51 -3.46 2.63
N VAL A 63 8.78 -4.60 2.02
CA VAL A 63 10.12 -5.19 1.88
C VAL A 63 11.04 -4.27 1.09
N MET A 64 10.57 -3.70 -0.02
CA MET A 64 11.37 -2.76 -0.81
C MET A 64 11.75 -1.53 0.00
N LEU A 65 10.84 -0.97 0.80
CA LEU A 65 11.13 0.17 1.68
C LEU A 65 12.06 -0.24 2.83
N ALA A 66 11.82 -1.37 3.48
CA ALA A 66 12.61 -1.87 4.62
C ALA A 66 14.07 -2.14 4.26
N THR A 67 14.28 -2.79 3.12
CA THR A 67 15.61 -3.09 2.57
C THR A 67 16.26 -1.91 1.87
N ASN A 68 15.53 -0.79 1.70
CA ASN A 68 15.95 0.35 0.90
C ASN A 68 16.38 -0.05 -0.53
N PHE A 69 15.66 -1.00 -1.13
CA PHE A 69 15.95 -1.53 -2.45
C PHE A 69 15.98 -0.41 -3.49
N ARG A 70 17.12 -0.25 -4.19
CA ARG A 70 17.38 0.85 -5.15
C ARG A 70 17.10 2.24 -4.59
N GLY A 71 17.36 2.47 -3.30
CA GLY A 71 17.16 3.79 -2.68
C GLY A 71 15.70 4.16 -2.48
N SER A 72 14.79 3.20 -2.49
CA SER A 72 13.34 3.38 -2.31
C SER A 72 12.97 4.22 -1.09
N ALA A 73 13.60 4.00 0.06
CA ALA A 73 13.32 4.75 1.27
C ALA A 73 13.80 6.20 1.16
N GLY A 74 14.93 6.43 0.49
CA GLY A 74 15.42 7.78 0.18
C GLY A 74 14.50 8.52 -0.78
N ALA A 75 14.04 7.85 -1.83
CA ALA A 75 13.10 8.42 -2.80
C ALA A 75 11.73 8.73 -2.18
N TYR A 76 11.28 7.92 -1.24
CA TYR A 76 10.06 8.17 -0.48
C TYR A 76 10.21 9.38 0.46
N VAL A 77 11.36 9.50 1.13
CA VAL A 77 11.69 10.69 1.94
C VAL A 77 11.74 11.95 1.08
N SER A 78 12.41 11.94 -0.08
CA SER A 78 12.44 13.10 -0.96
C SER A 78 11.03 13.49 -1.40
N LEU A 79 10.15 12.51 -1.66
CA LEU A 79 8.76 12.78 -2.00
C LEU A 79 8.00 13.46 -0.85
N LEU A 80 8.21 13.05 0.41
CA LEU A 80 7.61 13.70 1.59
C LEU A 80 8.14 15.12 1.84
N LYS A 81 9.39 15.39 1.46
CA LYS A 81 9.99 16.74 1.57
C LYS A 81 9.51 17.67 0.46
N ASP A 82 9.43 17.16 -0.76
CA ASP A 82 9.02 17.91 -1.94
C ASP A 82 7.51 18.15 -1.98
N TYR A 83 6.73 17.19 -1.49
CA TYR A 83 5.28 17.27 -1.43
C TYR A 83 4.82 17.50 0.00
N LYS A 84 4.44 18.75 0.31
CA LYS A 84 3.82 19.13 1.59
C LYS A 84 2.38 18.61 1.64
N PRO A 85 2.12 17.43 2.24
CA PRO A 85 0.77 16.91 2.37
C PRO A 85 -0.01 17.87 3.28
N MET A 86 -1.17 18.36 2.82
CA MET A 86 -2.01 19.32 3.57
C MET A 86 -1.30 20.63 3.96
N GLY A 87 -0.25 21.02 3.22
CA GLY A 87 0.52 22.23 3.49
C GLY A 87 1.52 22.10 4.65
N VAL A 88 1.58 20.94 5.31
CA VAL A 88 2.50 20.69 6.41
C VAL A 88 3.89 20.34 5.86
N ASP A 89 4.91 21.04 6.36
CA ASP A 89 6.30 20.82 5.99
C ASP A 89 6.91 19.70 6.85
N TYR A 90 7.04 18.51 6.28
CA TYR A 90 7.65 17.37 6.96
C TYR A 90 9.18 17.32 6.79
N SER A 91 9.81 18.33 6.19
CA SER A 91 11.26 18.31 5.91
C SER A 91 12.15 18.14 7.13
N LYS A 92 11.70 18.65 8.28
CA LYS A 92 12.37 18.51 9.59
C LYS A 92 11.70 17.45 10.49
N SER A 93 10.66 16.78 10.02
CA SER A 93 9.93 15.77 10.80
C SER A 93 10.67 14.44 10.83
N PHE A 94 10.51 13.70 11.93
CA PHE A 94 10.98 12.32 12.08
C PHE A 94 10.49 11.40 10.95
N LEU A 95 9.31 11.70 10.39
CA LEU A 95 8.72 10.97 9.27
C LEU A 95 9.52 11.07 7.96
N ALA A 96 10.34 12.12 7.80
CA ALA A 96 11.22 12.32 6.65
C ALA A 96 12.65 11.80 6.89
N ASN A 97 12.80 10.80 7.77
CA ASN A 97 14.05 10.09 8.01
C ASN A 97 14.04 8.73 7.29
N PRO A 98 15.07 8.40 6.48
CA PRO A 98 15.15 7.10 5.79
C PRO A 98 15.09 5.91 6.75
N LYS A 99 15.65 6.02 7.97
CA LYS A 99 15.58 4.95 8.97
C LYS A 99 14.14 4.67 9.41
N PHE A 100 13.36 5.74 9.62
CA PHE A 100 11.95 5.61 9.97
C PHE A 100 11.16 4.97 8.83
N VAL A 101 11.37 5.42 7.59
CA VAL A 101 10.70 4.85 6.40
C VAL A 101 11.01 3.36 6.22
N ARG A 102 12.21 2.91 6.58
CA ARG A 102 12.56 1.48 6.56
C ARG A 102 11.80 0.69 7.60
N ILE A 103 11.71 1.19 8.84
CA ILE A 103 10.92 0.56 9.92
C ILE A 103 9.43 0.53 9.52
N PHE A 104 8.92 1.64 9.00
CA PHE A 104 7.56 1.73 8.49
C PHE A 104 7.32 0.70 7.37
N GLY A 105 8.25 0.55 6.44
CA GLY A 105 8.21 -0.50 5.41
C GLY A 105 8.12 -1.91 6.01
N ALA A 106 8.89 -2.21 7.06
CA ALA A 106 8.84 -3.50 7.73
C ALA A 106 7.48 -3.74 8.40
N MET A 107 6.94 -2.74 9.12
CA MET A 107 5.60 -2.80 9.67
C MET A 107 4.54 -2.98 8.59
N PHE A 108 4.70 -2.29 7.46
CA PHE A 108 3.81 -2.39 6.31
C PHE A 108 3.80 -3.82 5.76
N ALA A 109 4.97 -4.46 5.65
CA ALA A 109 5.04 -5.87 5.24
C ALA A 109 4.31 -6.80 6.22
N ILE A 110 4.43 -6.58 7.54
CA ILE A 110 3.70 -7.35 8.56
C ILE A 110 2.18 -7.19 8.38
N VAL A 111 1.70 -5.97 8.13
CA VAL A 111 0.28 -5.71 7.84
C VAL A 111 -0.15 -6.48 6.58
N GLY A 112 0.67 -6.50 5.54
CA GLY A 112 0.38 -7.29 4.34
C GLY A 112 0.26 -8.80 4.60
N VAL A 113 1.11 -9.36 5.46
CA VAL A 113 0.99 -10.77 5.90
C VAL A 113 -0.35 -11.00 6.61
N TRP A 114 -0.75 -10.09 7.49
CA TRP A 114 -2.04 -10.18 8.17
C TRP A 114 -3.23 -10.18 7.19
N PHE A 115 -3.20 -9.33 6.15
CA PHE A 115 -4.22 -9.34 5.08
C PHE A 115 -4.31 -10.69 4.35
N ILE A 116 -3.17 -11.33 4.06
CA ILE A 116 -3.15 -12.65 3.43
C ILE A 116 -3.75 -13.71 4.36
N VAL A 117 -3.39 -13.68 5.65
CA VAL A 117 -3.91 -14.63 6.65
C VAL A 117 -5.42 -14.49 6.77
N VAL A 118 -5.93 -13.25 6.91
CA VAL A 118 -7.37 -12.98 7.00
C VAL A 118 -8.08 -13.43 5.71
N SER A 119 -7.56 -13.08 4.54
CA SER A 119 -8.12 -13.49 3.25
C SER A 119 -8.22 -15.02 3.14
N THR A 120 -7.15 -15.73 3.51
CA THR A 120 -7.09 -17.20 3.46
C THR A 120 -8.10 -17.84 4.42
N PHE A 121 -8.18 -17.32 5.65
CA PHE A 121 -9.12 -17.82 6.66
C PHE A 121 -10.58 -17.57 6.29
N MET A 122 -10.88 -16.42 5.67
CA MET A 122 -12.24 -16.13 5.19
C MET A 122 -12.59 -16.98 3.97
N ALA A 123 -11.65 -17.18 3.04
CA ALA A 123 -11.85 -18.05 1.87
C ALA A 123 -12.13 -19.50 2.30
N SER A 124 -11.39 -20.05 3.27
CA SER A 124 -11.61 -21.42 3.77
C SER A 124 -12.94 -21.62 4.49
N ARG A 125 -13.61 -20.55 4.93
CA ARG A 125 -14.93 -20.63 5.58
C ARG A 125 -16.10 -20.53 4.59
N LEU A 126 -15.83 -20.23 3.33
CA LEU A 126 -16.82 -20.05 2.27
C LEU A 126 -16.77 -21.17 1.22
N SER A 127 -15.69 -21.94 1.19
CA SER A 127 -15.57 -23.23 0.49
C SER A 127 -16.20 -24.36 1.30
#